data_AF-A0A954EYF7-F1
#
_entry.id   AF-A0A954EYF7-F1
#
_cell.length_a   1.000
_cell.length_b   1.000
_cell.length_c   1.000
_cell.angle_alpha   90.00
_cell.angle_beta   90.00
_cell.angle_gamma   90.00
#
_symmetry.space_group_name_H-M   'P 1'
#
loop_
_entity.id
_entity.type
_entity.pdbx_description
1 polymer ?
#
loop_
_entity_poly.entity_id
_entity_poly.type
_entity_poly.pdbx_seq_one_letter_code
_entity_poly.pdbx_strand_id
1 'polypeptide(L)'
;EGLPDGFPAPEEIKEDDTKKRREKEKEQMEFSIKWQGSVIAPATGDYEFVVETENGFRLWVNDNDTPLIDAWVKSGEETVFRGQRRLLGGRAYPIRLEYFRYREKTSSVQLKWKTPHHTEELIAERHLSPDSSPEGFVLNTSFPPDDRSIGYERGSSISPEWNEATTYAALEIAGYVTDHLNELARSKPQDGNRFEKLKEFARKFVETAYRRDLKPDELDFYVNQHFAEGVESETAVKRVVLLTLKSPRFLYREMGVGPFDDFDTASWLSFTLWDSLPDQQLIDFARKGELHSRDQVSRQVDRMLQDPRAQAKMAVFLKQWLNIEHFPELIKDAETYPGFDAQLVSDLHSSLNLTIKSAVSSPETTLNDLLLSNQIYLNGRLAQFYGADLPEDAPFQPVSLNPEARAGLITHPLLLSGYAYDKTSSPIHRGVFLSRSLLGRRLKTPPIAVAPLAPDLNPELNTRERVALQTSPEACQTCHVMINSLGFSLENFDAAGRFRTTEKDRPIDASGHYINRAGEDANFNGSRELAEFLASCPETHEAFAEQMFQYFVKQPVRAFGQDRLSELRNSFQSQGLNIRNLLREIAVSSSMLVRKIDSQSTASTE
;
A
#
# COMPACT_ATOMS: atom_id res chain seq x y z
N GLU A 1 -13.98 77.90 -10.63
CA GLU A 1 -13.89 78.31 -12.05
C GLU A 1 -14.62 77.29 -12.90
N GLY A 2 -15.31 77.75 -13.95
CA GLY A 2 -16.49 77.12 -14.55
C GLY A 2 -16.33 75.73 -15.17
N LEU A 3 -17.41 74.96 -15.06
CA LEU A 3 -17.71 73.83 -15.94
C LEU A 3 -18.74 74.30 -16.99
N PRO A 4 -18.61 73.92 -18.28
CA PRO A 4 -19.62 74.20 -19.29
C PRO A 4 -20.85 73.28 -19.16
N ASP A 5 -22.02 73.87 -19.43
CA ASP A 5 -23.31 73.20 -19.53
C ASP A 5 -23.28 72.03 -20.52
N GLY A 6 -23.81 70.86 -20.10
CA GLY A 6 -23.93 69.71 -20.98
C GLY A 6 -24.28 68.35 -20.36
N PHE A 7 -24.57 68.27 -19.06
CA PHE A 7 -25.02 67.02 -18.44
C PHE A 7 -26.46 67.16 -17.90
N PRO A 8 -27.37 66.23 -18.22
CA PRO A 8 -28.72 66.26 -17.70
C PRO A 8 -28.70 66.18 -16.17
N ALA A 9 -29.65 66.86 -15.52
CA ALA A 9 -29.85 66.81 -14.09
C ALA A 9 -29.93 65.34 -13.60
N PRO A 10 -29.46 65.03 -12.37
CA PRO A 10 -29.63 63.69 -11.82
C PRO A 10 -31.13 63.39 -11.77
N GLU A 11 -31.58 62.40 -12.55
CA GLU A 11 -32.90 61.83 -12.33
C GLU A 11 -32.96 61.38 -10.87
N GLU A 12 -33.98 61.84 -10.16
CA GLU A 12 -34.35 61.31 -8.85
C GLU A 12 -34.36 59.79 -8.97
N ILE A 13 -33.40 59.14 -8.32
CA ILE A 13 -33.41 57.70 -8.12
C ILE A 13 -34.67 57.43 -7.29
N LYS A 14 -35.76 57.10 -7.99
CA LYS A 14 -36.98 56.65 -7.35
C LYS A 14 -36.60 55.48 -6.44
N GLU A 15 -37.10 55.50 -5.22
CA GLU A 15 -36.96 54.45 -4.20
C GLU A 15 -37.22 53.03 -4.75
N ASP A 16 -37.93 52.92 -5.87
CA ASP A 16 -38.22 51.67 -6.58
C ASP A 16 -36.99 51.03 -7.26
N ASP A 17 -36.00 51.82 -7.70
CA ASP A 17 -34.79 51.30 -8.37
C ASP A 17 -33.78 50.75 -7.37
N THR A 18 -33.71 51.31 -6.16
CA THR A 18 -32.95 50.71 -5.05
C THR A 18 -33.62 49.46 -4.49
N LYS A 19 -34.96 49.38 -4.56
CA LYS A 19 -35.70 48.16 -4.20
C LYS A 19 -35.51 47.05 -5.22
N LYS A 20 -35.55 47.34 -6.53
CA LYS A 20 -35.20 46.40 -7.60
C LYS A 20 -33.74 45.98 -7.57
N ARG A 21 -32.81 46.88 -7.24
CA ARG A 21 -31.38 46.55 -7.08
C ARG A 21 -31.13 45.72 -5.81
N ARG A 22 -31.85 46.00 -4.71
CA ARG A 22 -31.88 45.17 -3.48
C ARG A 22 -32.60 43.83 -3.66
N GLU A 23 -33.59 43.75 -4.55
CA GLU A 23 -34.25 42.49 -4.94
C GLU A 23 -33.35 41.67 -5.87
N LYS A 24 -32.62 42.30 -6.79
CA LYS A 24 -31.54 41.66 -7.59
C LYS A 24 -30.31 41.25 -6.77
N GLU A 25 -29.99 41.98 -5.69
CA GLU A 25 -28.96 41.58 -4.72
C GLU A 25 -29.46 40.54 -3.71
N LYS A 26 -30.79 40.40 -3.55
CA LYS A 26 -31.46 39.31 -2.81
C LYS A 26 -31.72 38.06 -3.63
N GLU A 27 -31.62 38.12 -4.96
CA GLU A 27 -31.27 36.97 -5.82
C GLU A 27 -29.81 36.58 -5.55
N GLN A 28 -29.52 36.23 -4.29
CA GLN A 28 -28.27 35.58 -3.91
C GLN A 28 -28.20 34.29 -4.72
N MET A 29 -27.30 34.26 -5.72
CA MET A 29 -27.24 33.25 -6.77
C MET A 29 -27.54 31.84 -6.24
N GLU A 30 -28.73 31.33 -6.59
CA GLU A 30 -29.07 29.93 -6.53
C GLU A 30 -28.18 29.21 -7.55
N PHE A 31 -27.45 28.17 -7.13
CA PHE A 31 -26.62 27.40 -8.04
C PHE A 31 -26.43 25.98 -7.54
N SER A 32 -26.04 25.09 -8.45
CA SER A 32 -25.60 23.75 -8.13
C SER A 32 -24.26 23.45 -8.80
N ILE A 33 -23.47 22.58 -8.17
CA ILE A 33 -22.21 22.07 -8.69
C ILE A 33 -22.24 20.55 -8.60
N LYS A 34 -21.73 19.89 -9.64
CA LYS A 34 -21.53 18.45 -9.68
C LYS A 34 -20.07 18.15 -9.97
N TRP A 35 -19.41 17.51 -9.02
CA TRP A 35 -18.10 16.91 -9.23
C TRP A 35 -18.27 15.43 -9.47
N GLN A 36 -17.57 14.90 -10.48
CA GLN A 36 -17.58 13.48 -10.82
C GLN A 36 -16.20 13.07 -11.32
N GLY A 37 -15.78 11.86 -10.94
CA GLY A 37 -14.49 11.29 -11.29
C GLY A 37 -14.24 10.04 -10.47
N SER A 38 -13.00 9.87 -10.00
CA SER A 38 -12.62 8.76 -9.13
C SER A 38 -11.85 9.20 -7.91
N VAL A 39 -12.01 8.45 -6.81
CA VAL A 39 -11.15 8.50 -5.63
C VAL A 39 -10.19 7.31 -5.63
N ILE A 40 -8.91 7.55 -5.38
CA ILE A 40 -7.85 6.54 -5.34
C ILE A 40 -7.57 6.20 -3.87
N ALA A 41 -7.94 4.99 -3.45
CA ALA A 41 -7.73 4.52 -2.09
C ALA A 41 -6.24 4.16 -1.87
N PRO A 42 -5.48 4.84 -0.99
CA PRO A 42 -4.07 4.52 -0.74
C PRO A 42 -3.84 3.23 0.06
N ALA A 43 -4.83 2.79 0.84
CA ALA A 43 -4.78 1.62 1.70
C ALA A 43 -6.10 0.84 1.68
N THR A 44 -6.05 -0.46 1.98
CA THR A 44 -7.25 -1.28 2.14
C THR A 44 -7.85 -1.07 3.52
N GLY A 45 -9.17 -0.89 3.59
CA GLY A 45 -9.90 -0.83 4.86
C GLY A 45 -11.13 0.07 4.77
N ASP A 46 -11.65 0.46 5.92
CA ASP A 46 -12.84 1.28 6.02
C ASP A 46 -12.46 2.76 5.99
N TYR A 47 -13.05 3.49 5.03
CA TYR A 47 -12.90 4.93 4.90
C TYR A 47 -14.16 5.60 5.43
N GLU A 48 -13.99 6.62 6.24
CA GLU A 48 -15.07 7.52 6.61
C GLU A 48 -14.97 8.78 5.76
N PHE A 49 -15.88 8.97 4.82
CA PHE A 49 -16.01 10.20 4.05
C PHE A 49 -16.80 11.21 4.87
N VAL A 50 -16.28 12.43 4.94
CA VAL A 50 -16.83 13.51 5.74
C VAL A 50 -17.11 14.68 4.81
N VAL A 51 -18.36 15.13 4.77
CA VAL A 51 -18.75 16.34 4.04
C VAL A 51 -19.11 17.42 5.06
N GLU A 52 -18.38 18.53 5.01
CA GLU A 52 -18.64 19.69 5.85
C GLU A 52 -19.25 20.81 5.00
N THR A 53 -20.51 21.12 5.25
CA THR A 53 -21.27 22.14 4.52
C THR A 53 -22.50 22.60 5.28
N GLU A 54 -22.90 23.86 5.08
CA GLU A 54 -24.17 24.39 5.57
C GLU A 54 -25.32 24.18 4.57
N ASN A 55 -25.00 23.79 3.33
CA ASN A 55 -25.92 23.73 2.19
C ASN A 55 -26.30 22.27 1.84
N GLY A 56 -27.16 22.08 0.83
CA GLY A 56 -27.63 20.75 0.43
C GLY A 56 -26.63 20.01 -0.46
N PHE A 57 -26.49 18.70 -0.25
CA PHE A 57 -25.59 17.87 -1.06
C PHE A 57 -25.96 16.38 -1.05
N ARG A 58 -25.35 15.62 -1.97
CA ARG A 58 -25.31 14.16 -1.98
C ARG A 58 -23.94 13.67 -2.39
N LEU A 59 -23.44 12.65 -1.70
CA LEU A 59 -22.17 12.00 -1.99
C LEU A 59 -22.39 10.53 -2.35
N TRP A 60 -21.82 10.10 -3.48
CA TRP A 60 -21.74 8.70 -3.91
C TRP A 60 -20.28 8.26 -3.94
N VAL A 61 -20.01 7.05 -3.47
CA VAL A 61 -18.67 6.44 -3.48
C VAL A 61 -18.82 4.95 -3.79
N ASN A 62 -18.27 4.51 -4.92
CA ASN A 62 -18.30 3.12 -5.39
C ASN A 62 -19.70 2.49 -5.54
N ASP A 63 -20.72 3.33 -5.65
CA ASP A 63 -22.12 2.98 -5.91
C ASP A 63 -22.74 4.21 -6.54
N ASN A 64 -23.08 4.16 -7.83
CA ASN A 64 -23.60 5.31 -8.57
C ASN A 64 -25.12 5.45 -8.44
N ASP A 65 -25.80 4.45 -7.88
CA ASP A 65 -27.26 4.42 -7.75
C ASP A 65 -27.67 4.90 -6.35
N THR A 66 -27.01 4.41 -5.30
CA THR A 66 -27.34 4.72 -3.91
C THR A 66 -26.32 5.70 -3.31
N PRO A 67 -26.71 6.91 -2.89
CA PRO A 67 -25.79 7.84 -2.25
C PRO A 67 -25.29 7.26 -0.92
N LEU A 68 -23.99 7.41 -0.67
CA LEU A 68 -23.37 7.13 0.62
C LEU A 68 -23.86 8.12 1.70
N ILE A 69 -24.07 9.37 1.31
CA ILE A 69 -24.64 10.42 2.17
C ILE A 69 -25.68 11.18 1.36
N ASP A 70 -26.93 11.22 1.84
CA ASP A 70 -28.00 12.03 1.25
C ASP A 70 -28.46 13.10 2.24
N ALA A 71 -27.99 14.33 2.02
CA ALA A 71 -28.39 15.52 2.76
C ALA A 71 -28.99 16.57 1.80
N TRP A 72 -29.79 16.12 0.83
CA TRP A 72 -30.42 17.00 -0.16
C TRP A 72 -31.48 17.92 0.45
N VAL A 73 -32.15 17.47 1.50
CA VAL A 73 -33.10 18.26 2.29
C VAL A 73 -32.66 18.19 3.74
N LYS A 74 -32.14 19.31 4.26
CA LYS A 74 -31.63 19.41 5.62
C LYS A 74 -32.74 19.86 6.58
N SER A 75 -32.84 19.19 7.73
CA SER A 75 -33.58 19.67 8.90
C SER A 75 -32.62 19.78 10.08
N GLY A 76 -32.48 20.98 10.67
CA GLY A 76 -31.60 21.21 11.82
C GLY A 76 -30.30 21.97 11.49
N GLU A 77 -29.39 22.04 12.46
CA GLU A 77 -28.16 22.84 12.39
C GLU A 77 -26.90 22.04 12.03
N GLU A 78 -27.01 20.73 11.80
CA GLU A 78 -25.87 19.84 11.53
C GLU A 78 -25.12 20.23 10.24
N THR A 79 -23.82 20.45 10.33
CA THR A 79 -22.98 20.88 9.19
C THR A 79 -21.93 19.85 8.78
N VAL A 80 -21.78 18.76 9.55
CA VAL A 80 -20.77 17.73 9.32
C VAL A 80 -21.49 16.39 9.18
N PHE A 81 -21.34 15.76 8.02
CA PHE A 81 -22.00 14.49 7.70
C PHE A 81 -20.94 13.44 7.41
N ARG A 82 -21.19 12.21 7.84
CA ARG A 82 -20.23 11.10 7.75
C ARG A 82 -20.87 9.90 7.06
N GLY A 83 -20.11 9.22 6.22
CA GLY A 83 -20.50 7.99 5.57
C GLY A 83 -19.31 7.05 5.45
N GLN A 84 -19.50 5.77 5.79
CA GLN A 84 -18.42 4.79 5.78
C GLN A 84 -18.51 3.88 4.56
N ARG A 85 -17.36 3.62 3.93
CA ARG A 85 -17.24 2.69 2.82
C ARG A 85 -15.93 1.94 2.90
N ARG A 86 -15.99 0.61 2.82
CA ARG A 86 -14.81 -0.24 2.68
C ARG A 86 -14.27 -0.15 1.25
N LEU A 87 -12.97 0.11 1.11
CA LEU A 87 -12.27 0.21 -0.18
C LEU A 87 -10.97 -0.61 -0.14
N LEU A 88 -10.52 -1.07 -1.31
CA LEU A 88 -9.24 -1.77 -1.46
C LEU A 88 -8.15 -0.78 -1.90
N GLY A 89 -6.99 -0.85 -1.26
CA GLY A 89 -5.86 0.00 -1.56
C GLY A 89 -5.32 -0.21 -2.98
N GLY A 90 -4.79 0.87 -3.58
CA GLY A 90 -4.22 0.87 -4.92
C GLY A 90 -5.26 0.88 -6.06
N ARG A 91 -6.55 1.04 -5.75
CA ARG A 91 -7.64 1.07 -6.74
C ARG A 91 -8.31 2.44 -6.81
N ALA A 92 -8.84 2.75 -7.98
CA ALA A 92 -9.70 3.90 -8.21
C ALA A 92 -11.18 3.47 -8.14
N TYR A 93 -12.01 4.28 -7.50
CA TYR A 93 -13.44 4.06 -7.30
C TYR A 93 -14.23 5.27 -7.74
N PRO A 94 -15.40 5.11 -8.38
CA PRO A 94 -16.18 6.25 -8.82
C PRO A 94 -16.63 7.07 -7.62
N ILE A 95 -16.50 8.39 -7.73
CA ILE A 95 -16.98 9.34 -6.73
C ILE A 95 -17.79 10.43 -7.43
N ARG A 96 -18.93 10.78 -6.83
CA ARG A 96 -19.79 11.87 -7.30
C ARG A 96 -20.24 12.69 -6.10
N LEU A 97 -20.08 14.01 -6.19
CA LEU A 97 -20.59 14.96 -5.20
C LEU A 97 -21.51 15.93 -5.94
N GLU A 98 -22.79 15.91 -5.61
CA GLU A 98 -23.76 16.90 -6.05
C GLU A 98 -24.01 17.86 -4.90
N TYR A 99 -23.91 19.16 -5.16
CA TYR A 99 -24.02 20.23 -4.19
C TYR A 99 -24.94 21.31 -4.74
N PHE A 100 -25.74 21.94 -3.89
CA PHE A 100 -26.47 23.13 -4.28
C PHE A 100 -26.58 24.13 -3.15
N ARG A 101 -26.64 25.41 -3.53
CA ARG A 101 -27.05 26.52 -2.69
C ARG A 101 -28.34 27.09 -3.25
N TYR A 102 -29.31 27.31 -2.37
CA TYR A 102 -30.58 27.90 -2.75
C TYR A 102 -30.68 29.32 -2.16
N ARG A 103 -30.92 29.45 -0.85
CA ARG A 103 -31.18 30.76 -0.21
C ARG A 103 -30.36 31.01 1.06
N GLU A 104 -29.41 30.13 1.33
CA GLU A 104 -28.50 30.26 2.45
C GLU A 104 -27.57 31.48 2.24
N LYS A 105 -27.23 32.17 3.33
CA LYS A 105 -26.37 33.38 3.29
C LYS A 105 -24.92 33.07 2.89
N THR A 106 -24.50 31.85 3.15
CA THR A 106 -23.15 31.32 3.04
C THR A 106 -23.13 30.13 2.07
N SER A 107 -21.97 29.88 1.47
CA SER A 107 -21.74 28.79 0.53
C SER A 107 -20.38 28.19 0.82
N SER A 108 -20.34 26.95 1.29
CA SER A 108 -19.08 26.24 1.50
C SER A 108 -19.30 24.75 1.48
N VAL A 109 -18.39 24.02 0.85
CA VAL A 109 -18.35 22.55 0.91
C VAL A 109 -16.91 22.10 1.00
N GLN A 110 -16.64 21.19 1.93
CA GLN A 110 -15.37 20.49 2.02
C GLN A 110 -15.62 18.99 1.99
N LEU A 111 -14.84 18.28 1.19
CA LEU A 111 -14.81 16.83 1.17
C LEU A 111 -13.53 16.36 1.85
N LYS A 112 -13.70 15.71 2.99
CA LYS A 112 -12.65 15.13 3.83
C LYS A 112 -12.82 13.63 3.89
N TRP A 113 -11.81 12.96 4.38
CA TRP A 113 -11.89 11.54 4.72
C TRP A 113 -11.07 11.22 5.97
N LYS A 114 -11.41 10.11 6.61
CA LYS A 114 -10.53 9.39 7.52
C LYS A 114 -10.21 8.05 6.87
N THR A 115 -8.93 7.84 6.53
CA THR A 115 -8.48 6.55 6.00
C THR A 115 -8.27 5.53 7.14
N PRO A 116 -8.10 4.22 6.86
CA PRO A 116 -8.06 3.17 7.89
C PRO A 116 -7.01 3.36 9.01
N HIS A 117 -5.96 4.15 8.78
CA HIS A 117 -4.85 4.36 9.71
C HIS A 117 -4.45 5.83 9.89
N HIS A 118 -5.30 6.76 9.46
CA HIS A 118 -4.98 8.19 9.51
C HIS A 118 -6.08 8.98 10.22
N THR A 119 -5.75 10.24 10.50
CA THR A 119 -6.72 11.21 11.03
C THR A 119 -7.60 11.77 9.89
N GLU A 120 -8.66 12.47 10.27
CA GLU A 120 -9.49 13.20 9.32
C GLU A 120 -8.67 14.29 8.61
N GLU A 121 -8.68 14.27 7.28
CA GLU A 121 -7.98 15.25 6.45
C GLU A 121 -8.78 15.57 5.18
N LEU A 122 -8.48 16.71 4.55
CA LEU A 122 -8.97 16.99 3.19
C LEU A 122 -8.45 15.92 2.23
N ILE A 123 -9.30 15.46 1.32
CA ILE A 123 -8.87 14.53 0.27
C ILE A 123 -7.93 15.29 -0.68
N ALA A 124 -6.64 15.00 -0.59
CA ALA A 124 -5.65 15.66 -1.43
C ALA A 124 -5.83 15.32 -2.91
N GLU A 125 -5.50 16.26 -3.80
CA GLU A 125 -5.64 16.11 -5.26
C GLU A 125 -5.02 14.82 -5.82
N ARG A 126 -3.89 14.37 -5.25
CA ARG A 126 -3.22 13.10 -5.61
C ARG A 126 -4.08 11.84 -5.41
N HIS A 127 -5.18 11.94 -4.67
CA HIS A 127 -6.15 10.87 -4.42
C HIS A 127 -7.44 11.05 -5.23
N LEU A 128 -7.50 12.05 -6.11
CA LEU A 128 -8.64 12.31 -6.97
C LEU A 128 -8.20 12.25 -8.44
N SER A 129 -9.09 11.77 -9.30
CA SER A 129 -8.91 11.81 -10.75
C SER A 129 -10.20 12.30 -11.40
N PRO A 130 -10.15 13.15 -12.45
CA PRO A 130 -11.33 13.48 -13.23
C PRO A 130 -11.85 12.30 -14.07
N ASP A 131 -11.01 11.27 -14.29
CA ASP A 131 -11.42 10.07 -15.02
C ASP A 131 -12.38 9.23 -14.19
N SER A 132 -13.38 8.64 -14.84
CA SER A 132 -14.31 7.71 -14.19
C SER A 132 -13.73 6.30 -14.16
N SER A 133 -13.78 5.64 -13.01
CA SER A 133 -13.57 4.20 -12.88
C SER A 133 -14.92 3.48 -12.80
N PRO A 134 -14.99 2.20 -13.21
CA PRO A 134 -16.19 1.39 -12.95
C PRO A 134 -16.35 1.14 -11.45
N GLU A 135 -17.58 0.83 -11.04
CA GLU A 135 -17.84 0.29 -9.71
C GLU A 135 -17.08 -1.03 -9.53
N GLY A 136 -16.55 -1.22 -8.32
CA GLY A 136 -15.85 -2.43 -7.94
C GLY A 136 -16.60 -3.14 -6.83
N PHE A 137 -16.82 -4.45 -7.00
CA PHE A 137 -17.21 -5.29 -5.87
C PHE A 137 -16.10 -5.31 -4.82
N VAL A 138 -16.43 -4.89 -3.59
CA VAL A 138 -15.53 -4.96 -2.43
C VAL A 138 -16.12 -5.96 -1.45
N LEU A 139 -15.36 -7.03 -1.22
CA LEU A 139 -15.75 -8.10 -0.32
C LEU A 139 -15.72 -7.60 1.14
N ASN A 140 -16.81 -7.83 1.88
CA ASN A 140 -16.94 -7.48 3.29
C ASN A 140 -16.53 -8.63 4.22
N THR A 141 -16.58 -9.87 3.73
CA THR A 141 -16.12 -11.03 4.47
C THR A 141 -14.70 -10.83 4.98
N SER A 142 -14.51 -10.95 6.29
CA SER A 142 -13.20 -10.86 6.93
C SER A 142 -12.46 -12.19 6.80
N PHE A 143 -11.17 -12.11 6.46
CA PHE A 143 -10.29 -13.27 6.46
C PHE A 143 -9.44 -13.28 7.72
N PRO A 144 -9.21 -14.46 8.32
CA PRO A 144 -8.22 -14.58 9.38
C PRO A 144 -6.84 -14.14 8.86
N PRO A 145 -5.96 -13.64 9.74
CA PRO A 145 -4.60 -13.32 9.33
C PRO A 145 -3.89 -14.57 8.80
N ASP A 146 -3.08 -14.39 7.77
CA ASP A 146 -2.22 -15.46 7.28
C ASP A 146 -1.21 -15.90 8.37
N ASP A 147 -0.93 -17.20 8.42
CA ASP A 147 0.15 -17.71 9.25
C ASP A 147 1.48 -17.25 8.67
N ARG A 148 2.21 -16.35 9.36
CA ARG A 148 3.50 -15.83 8.89
C ARG A 148 4.65 -16.50 9.64
N SER A 149 5.66 -16.97 8.91
CA SER A 149 6.91 -17.46 9.50
C SER A 149 8.11 -17.04 8.67
N ILE A 150 9.09 -16.37 9.30
CA ILE A 150 10.30 -15.82 8.63
C ILE A 150 9.92 -14.78 7.56
N GLY A 151 8.95 -13.92 7.84
CA GLY A 151 8.62 -12.77 6.98
C GLY A 151 7.80 -13.07 5.72
N TYR A 152 7.33 -14.31 5.53
CA TYR A 152 6.36 -14.67 4.49
C TYR A 152 5.29 -15.63 5.01
N GLU A 153 4.19 -15.71 4.27
CA GLU A 153 2.98 -16.47 4.59
C GLU A 153 3.23 -17.98 4.36
N ARG A 154 2.80 -18.83 5.29
CA ARG A 154 2.85 -20.29 5.22
C ARG A 154 1.46 -20.84 5.50
N GLY A 155 1.05 -21.83 4.72
CA GLY A 155 -0.06 -22.70 5.07
C GLY A 155 0.37 -24.15 4.81
N SER A 156 0.55 -24.95 5.86
CA SER A 156 0.72 -26.41 5.74
C SER A 156 -0.56 -27.17 6.04
N SER A 157 -1.62 -26.48 6.47
CA SER A 157 -2.94 -27.03 6.74
C SER A 157 -4.03 -26.01 6.42
N ILE A 158 -5.23 -26.49 6.13
CA ILE A 158 -6.40 -25.64 5.92
C ILE A 158 -7.00 -25.35 7.30
N SER A 159 -6.87 -24.13 7.78
CA SER A 159 -7.50 -23.74 9.04
C SER A 159 -9.03 -23.75 8.89
N PRO A 160 -9.79 -24.20 9.91
CA PRO A 160 -11.24 -24.10 9.92
C PRO A 160 -11.74 -22.67 9.65
N GLU A 161 -11.06 -21.67 10.22
CA GLU A 161 -11.36 -20.25 10.07
C GLU A 161 -11.18 -19.80 8.61
N TRP A 162 -10.11 -20.24 7.94
CA TRP A 162 -9.90 -19.98 6.51
C TRP A 162 -10.97 -20.66 5.63
N ASN A 163 -11.36 -21.90 5.97
CA ASN A 163 -12.43 -22.57 5.23
C ASN A 163 -13.80 -21.90 5.42
N GLU A 164 -14.07 -21.41 6.63
CA GLU A 164 -15.29 -20.64 6.93
C GLU A 164 -15.29 -19.30 6.18
N ALA A 165 -14.21 -18.51 6.28
CA ALA A 165 -14.08 -17.22 5.59
C ALA A 165 -14.21 -17.37 4.06
N THR A 166 -13.52 -18.33 3.44
CA THR A 166 -13.67 -18.59 2.00
C THR A 166 -15.09 -19.03 1.61
N THR A 167 -15.82 -19.70 2.51
CA THR A 167 -17.23 -20.07 2.29
C THR A 167 -18.15 -18.86 2.34
N TYR A 168 -18.03 -18.00 3.36
CA TYR A 168 -18.82 -16.76 3.41
C TYR A 168 -18.51 -15.84 2.25
N ALA A 169 -17.24 -15.72 1.85
CA ALA A 169 -16.84 -14.93 0.70
C ALA A 169 -17.50 -15.43 -0.60
N ALA A 170 -17.52 -16.75 -0.81
CA ALA A 170 -18.18 -17.34 -1.96
C ALA A 170 -19.71 -17.10 -1.96
N LEU A 171 -20.35 -17.15 -0.79
CA LEU A 171 -21.78 -16.84 -0.63
C LEU A 171 -22.07 -15.36 -0.90
N GLU A 172 -21.24 -14.45 -0.39
CA GLU A 172 -21.34 -13.01 -0.61
C GLU A 172 -21.22 -12.67 -2.11
N ILE A 173 -20.20 -13.23 -2.79
CA ILE A 173 -20.01 -13.04 -4.23
C ILE A 173 -21.19 -13.64 -5.01
N ALA A 174 -21.67 -14.83 -4.66
CA ALA A 174 -22.81 -15.44 -5.32
C ALA A 174 -24.10 -14.62 -5.16
N GLY A 175 -24.31 -14.01 -3.99
CA GLY A 175 -25.39 -13.04 -3.74
C GLY A 175 -25.26 -11.83 -4.67
N TYR A 176 -24.11 -11.16 -4.66
CA TYR A 176 -23.84 -10.01 -5.51
C TYR A 176 -24.05 -10.31 -7.01
N VAL A 177 -23.51 -11.44 -7.49
CA VAL A 177 -23.68 -11.87 -8.89
C VAL A 177 -25.14 -12.10 -9.23
N THR A 178 -25.94 -12.63 -8.31
CA THR A 178 -27.38 -12.85 -8.53
C THR A 178 -28.11 -11.51 -8.64
N ASP A 179 -27.83 -10.57 -7.75
CA ASP A 179 -28.49 -9.26 -7.72
C ASP A 179 -28.14 -8.40 -8.96
N HIS A 180 -26.93 -8.58 -9.50
CA HIS A 180 -26.41 -7.81 -10.64
C HIS A 180 -26.35 -8.64 -11.94
N LEU A 181 -26.99 -9.80 -12.00
CA LEU A 181 -26.80 -10.78 -13.08
C LEU A 181 -27.12 -10.21 -14.46
N ASN A 182 -28.16 -9.38 -14.56
CA ASN A 182 -28.56 -8.74 -15.81
C ASN A 182 -27.46 -7.85 -16.37
N GLU A 183 -26.82 -7.05 -15.51
CA GLU A 183 -25.71 -6.17 -15.89
C GLU A 183 -24.47 -7.00 -16.27
N LEU A 184 -24.06 -7.91 -15.38
CA LEU A 184 -22.85 -8.72 -15.53
C LEU A 184 -22.90 -9.61 -16.78
N ALA A 185 -24.06 -10.21 -17.08
CA ALA A 185 -24.26 -11.04 -18.27
C ALA A 185 -24.75 -10.25 -19.49
N ARG A 186 -24.90 -8.92 -19.39
CA ARG A 186 -25.45 -8.04 -20.45
C ARG A 186 -26.78 -8.59 -21.01
N SER A 187 -27.68 -8.98 -20.11
CA SER A 187 -28.96 -9.60 -20.42
C SER A 187 -30.14 -8.84 -19.81
N LYS A 188 -31.32 -8.99 -20.41
CA LYS A 188 -32.59 -8.50 -19.86
C LYS A 188 -33.57 -9.67 -19.68
N PRO A 189 -34.54 -9.59 -18.75
CA PRO A 189 -35.51 -10.67 -18.53
C PRO A 189 -36.25 -11.12 -19.80
N GLN A 190 -36.53 -10.18 -20.69
CA GLN A 190 -37.24 -10.38 -21.95
C GLN A 190 -36.35 -10.81 -23.13
N ASP A 191 -35.04 -10.99 -22.95
CA ASP A 191 -34.16 -11.38 -24.05
C ASP A 191 -34.45 -12.82 -24.50
N GLY A 192 -34.78 -13.01 -25.78
CA GLY A 192 -35.04 -14.35 -26.34
C GLY A 192 -33.84 -15.31 -26.31
N ASN A 193 -32.62 -14.78 -26.12
CA ASN A 193 -31.38 -15.55 -25.94
C ASN A 193 -30.80 -15.43 -24.52
N ARG A 194 -31.62 -15.08 -23.51
CA ARG A 194 -31.19 -14.94 -22.11
C ARG A 194 -30.45 -16.18 -21.60
N PHE A 195 -30.99 -17.37 -21.86
CA PHE A 195 -30.38 -18.65 -21.45
C PHE A 195 -28.91 -18.75 -21.91
N GLU A 196 -28.65 -18.52 -23.20
CA GLU A 196 -27.30 -18.59 -23.76
C GLU A 196 -26.38 -17.51 -23.20
N LYS A 197 -26.89 -16.29 -22.97
CA LYS A 197 -26.10 -15.21 -22.34
C LYS A 197 -25.67 -15.57 -20.92
N LEU A 198 -26.57 -16.13 -20.11
CA LEU A 198 -26.27 -16.52 -18.73
C LEU A 198 -25.29 -17.70 -18.69
N LYS A 199 -25.46 -18.66 -19.59
CA LYS A 199 -24.55 -19.80 -19.74
C LYS A 199 -23.15 -19.37 -20.17
N GLU A 200 -23.07 -18.42 -21.12
CA GLU A 200 -21.80 -17.85 -21.56
C GLU A 200 -21.12 -17.00 -20.46
N PHE A 201 -21.90 -16.26 -19.66
CA PHE A 201 -21.39 -15.59 -18.47
C PHE A 201 -20.80 -16.59 -17.48
N ALA A 202 -21.52 -17.68 -17.18
CA ALA A 202 -21.04 -18.72 -16.28
C ALA A 202 -19.73 -19.35 -16.79
N ARG A 203 -19.63 -19.66 -18.10
CA ARG A 203 -18.39 -20.13 -18.71
C ARG A 203 -17.23 -19.16 -18.50
N LYS A 204 -17.42 -17.88 -18.85
CA LYS A 204 -16.39 -16.85 -18.68
C LYS A 204 -15.98 -16.66 -17.23
N PHE A 205 -16.92 -16.75 -16.30
CA PHE A 205 -16.64 -16.67 -14.87
C PHE A 205 -15.68 -17.78 -14.45
N VAL A 206 -15.95 -19.03 -14.84
CA VAL A 206 -15.09 -20.19 -14.52
C VAL A 206 -13.72 -20.05 -15.18
N GLU A 207 -13.66 -19.72 -16.47
CA GLU A 207 -12.39 -19.52 -17.20
C GLU A 207 -11.54 -18.40 -16.59
N THR A 208 -12.19 -17.32 -16.16
CA THR A 208 -11.52 -16.20 -15.46
C THR A 208 -11.00 -16.64 -14.09
N ALA A 209 -11.82 -17.36 -13.32
CA ALA A 209 -11.45 -17.85 -12.00
C ALA A 209 -10.32 -18.88 -12.04
N TYR A 210 -10.27 -19.72 -13.07
CA TYR A 210 -9.20 -20.70 -13.27
C TYR A 210 -8.06 -20.20 -14.15
N ARG A 211 -8.20 -19.00 -14.73
CA ARG A 211 -7.19 -18.28 -15.53
C ARG A 211 -6.77 -19.03 -16.79
N ARG A 212 -7.69 -19.80 -17.38
CA ARG A 212 -7.47 -20.59 -18.59
C ARG A 212 -8.78 -20.99 -19.23
N ASP A 213 -8.69 -21.43 -20.48
CA ASP A 213 -9.83 -22.01 -21.18
C ASP A 213 -10.20 -23.38 -20.55
N LEU A 214 -11.50 -23.70 -20.56
CA LEU A 214 -11.99 -24.99 -20.07
C LEU A 214 -11.85 -26.08 -21.14
N LYS A 215 -11.38 -27.26 -20.71
CA LYS A 215 -11.47 -28.46 -21.53
C LYS A 215 -12.94 -28.91 -21.64
N PRO A 216 -13.32 -29.70 -22.66
CA PRO A 216 -14.73 -30.08 -22.86
C PRO A 216 -15.38 -30.74 -21.63
N ASP A 217 -14.65 -31.63 -20.95
CA ASP A 217 -15.08 -32.30 -19.72
C ASP A 217 -15.25 -31.32 -18.55
N GLU A 218 -14.37 -30.32 -18.45
CA GLU A 218 -14.46 -29.28 -17.42
C GLU A 218 -15.59 -28.30 -17.70
N LEU A 219 -15.83 -27.94 -18.96
CA LEU A 219 -16.98 -27.14 -19.38
C LEU A 219 -18.29 -27.87 -19.04
N ASP A 220 -18.33 -29.18 -19.28
CA ASP A 220 -19.49 -29.99 -18.93
C ASP A 220 -19.73 -30.01 -17.41
N PHE A 221 -18.69 -30.29 -16.63
CA PHE A 221 -18.77 -30.40 -15.17
C PHE A 221 -19.09 -29.06 -14.50
N TYR A 222 -18.37 -27.99 -14.82
CA TYR A 222 -18.51 -26.71 -14.14
C TYR A 222 -19.64 -25.84 -14.69
N VAL A 223 -20.13 -26.10 -15.91
CA VAL A 223 -21.14 -25.23 -16.54
C VAL A 223 -22.33 -26.03 -17.07
N ASN A 224 -22.14 -26.89 -18.08
CA ASN A 224 -23.28 -27.42 -18.85
C ASN A 224 -24.26 -28.23 -17.99
N GLN A 225 -23.76 -29.07 -17.07
CA GLN A 225 -24.60 -29.89 -16.18
C GLN A 225 -25.48 -29.05 -15.24
N HIS A 226 -25.07 -27.83 -14.90
CA HIS A 226 -25.85 -26.94 -14.03
C HIS A 226 -26.99 -26.24 -14.77
N PHE A 227 -26.93 -26.16 -16.11
CA PHE A 227 -27.98 -25.62 -16.98
C PHE A 227 -28.85 -26.72 -17.63
N ALA A 228 -28.93 -27.89 -16.98
CA ALA A 228 -29.78 -28.99 -17.43
C ALA A 228 -31.29 -28.61 -17.42
N GLU A 229 -32.09 -29.35 -18.18
CA GLU A 229 -33.53 -29.11 -18.30
C GLU A 229 -34.23 -29.11 -16.92
N GLY A 230 -35.11 -28.12 -16.71
CA GLY A 230 -35.85 -27.95 -15.44
C GLY A 230 -35.11 -27.16 -14.35
N VAL A 231 -33.87 -26.73 -14.58
CA VAL A 231 -33.14 -25.82 -13.66
C VAL A 231 -33.27 -24.38 -14.14
N GLU A 232 -33.69 -23.47 -13.25
CA GLU A 232 -33.70 -22.05 -13.57
C GLU A 232 -32.27 -21.51 -13.77
N SER A 233 -32.10 -20.68 -14.81
CA SER A 233 -30.77 -20.21 -15.22
C SER A 233 -30.05 -19.40 -14.15
N GLU A 234 -30.79 -18.62 -13.37
CA GLU A 234 -30.30 -17.86 -12.22
C GLU A 234 -29.75 -18.80 -11.13
N THR A 235 -30.48 -19.88 -10.84
CA THR A 235 -30.03 -20.93 -9.91
C THR A 235 -28.80 -21.66 -10.45
N ALA A 236 -28.75 -21.92 -11.76
CA ALA A 236 -27.60 -22.51 -12.42
C ALA A 236 -26.34 -21.64 -12.24
N VAL A 237 -26.42 -20.34 -12.55
CA VAL A 237 -25.31 -19.39 -12.36
C VAL A 237 -24.83 -19.39 -10.90
N LYS A 238 -25.74 -19.32 -9.94
CA LYS A 238 -25.40 -19.35 -8.51
C LYS A 238 -24.64 -20.62 -8.12
N ARG A 239 -25.05 -21.78 -8.62
CA ARG A 239 -24.36 -23.06 -8.39
C ARG A 239 -22.95 -23.06 -9.00
N VAL A 240 -22.81 -22.57 -10.24
CA VAL A 240 -21.51 -22.45 -10.91
C VAL A 240 -20.57 -21.58 -10.10
N VAL A 241 -20.99 -20.37 -9.70
CA VAL A 241 -20.16 -19.44 -8.92
C VAL A 241 -19.66 -20.09 -7.62
N LEU A 242 -20.55 -20.71 -6.85
CA LEU A 242 -20.19 -21.38 -5.59
C LEU A 242 -19.24 -22.55 -5.80
N LEU A 243 -19.51 -23.40 -6.80
CA LEU A 243 -18.66 -24.55 -7.14
C LEU A 243 -17.25 -24.09 -7.54
N THR A 244 -17.16 -23.03 -8.34
CA THR A 244 -15.88 -22.48 -8.80
C THR A 244 -15.07 -21.89 -7.65
N LEU A 245 -15.68 -21.03 -6.82
CA LEU A 245 -14.95 -20.33 -5.74
C LEU A 245 -14.55 -21.25 -4.58
N LYS A 246 -15.22 -22.40 -4.41
CA LYS A 246 -14.83 -23.43 -3.44
C LYS A 246 -13.98 -24.55 -4.04
N SER A 247 -13.67 -24.47 -5.33
CA SER A 247 -12.79 -25.46 -5.97
C SER A 247 -11.34 -25.29 -5.50
N PRO A 248 -10.61 -26.40 -5.24
CA PRO A 248 -9.18 -26.35 -5.01
C PRO A 248 -8.40 -25.67 -6.15
N ARG A 249 -8.91 -25.73 -7.39
CA ARG A 249 -8.31 -25.04 -8.56
C ARG A 249 -8.39 -23.52 -8.47
N PHE A 250 -9.35 -22.98 -7.72
CA PHE A 250 -9.43 -21.55 -7.44
C PHE A 250 -8.59 -21.19 -6.22
N LEU A 251 -8.74 -21.95 -5.12
CA LEU A 251 -8.13 -21.64 -3.83
C LEU A 251 -6.61 -21.88 -3.77
N TYR A 252 -6.08 -22.81 -4.58
CA TYR A 252 -4.66 -23.16 -4.58
C TYR A 252 -4.04 -22.95 -5.96
N ARG A 253 -3.04 -22.07 -6.02
CA ARG A 253 -2.34 -21.70 -7.27
C ARG A 253 -1.61 -22.88 -7.93
N GLU A 254 -1.08 -23.80 -7.12
CA GLU A 254 -0.14 -24.85 -7.57
C GLU A 254 -0.82 -26.22 -7.75
N MET A 255 -2.13 -26.32 -7.52
CA MET A 255 -2.90 -27.56 -7.70
C MET A 255 -3.43 -27.66 -9.13
N GLY A 256 -2.52 -27.66 -10.10
CA GLY A 256 -2.80 -28.07 -11.47
C GLY A 256 -2.86 -29.60 -11.57
N VAL A 257 -3.92 -30.13 -12.18
CA VAL A 257 -3.96 -31.55 -12.56
C VAL A 257 -3.31 -31.66 -13.94
N GLY A 258 -2.00 -31.83 -13.98
CA GLY A 258 -1.21 -31.99 -15.22
C GLY A 258 0.11 -31.20 -15.23
N PRO A 259 0.89 -31.31 -16.32
CA PRO A 259 2.16 -30.60 -16.46
C PRO A 259 2.00 -29.08 -16.48
N PHE A 260 2.97 -28.37 -15.93
CA PHE A 260 3.00 -26.90 -15.83
C PHE A 260 3.04 -26.23 -17.21
N ASP A 261 1.92 -25.65 -17.64
CA ASP A 261 1.72 -25.13 -18.99
C ASP A 261 1.92 -23.59 -19.08
N ASP A 262 1.60 -23.02 -20.24
CA ASP A 262 1.77 -21.58 -20.49
C ASP A 262 0.68 -20.75 -19.76
N PHE A 263 -0.49 -21.31 -19.45
CA PHE A 263 -1.48 -20.66 -18.58
C PHE A 263 -1.01 -20.62 -17.13
N ASP A 264 -0.35 -21.68 -16.66
CA ASP A 264 0.27 -21.70 -15.34
C ASP A 264 1.39 -20.65 -15.26
N THR A 265 2.17 -20.48 -16.33
CA THR A 265 3.18 -19.42 -16.45
C THR A 265 2.53 -18.03 -16.37
N ALA A 266 1.46 -17.79 -17.13
CA ALA A 266 0.70 -16.53 -17.09
C ALA A 266 0.18 -16.23 -15.68
N SER A 267 -0.44 -17.22 -15.04
CA SER A 267 -0.94 -17.14 -13.67
C SER A 267 0.20 -16.82 -12.70
N TRP A 268 1.32 -17.55 -12.78
CA TRP A 268 2.49 -17.34 -11.92
C TRP A 268 3.03 -15.91 -12.01
N LEU A 269 3.22 -15.38 -13.23
CA LEU A 269 3.70 -14.02 -13.44
C LEU A 269 2.71 -12.98 -12.90
N SER A 270 1.40 -13.17 -13.15
CA SER A 270 0.36 -12.23 -12.71
C SER A 270 0.26 -12.12 -11.19
N PHE A 271 0.30 -13.24 -10.47
CA PHE A 271 0.32 -13.19 -9.00
C PHE A 271 1.67 -12.72 -8.47
N THR A 272 2.78 -13.11 -9.09
CA THR A 272 4.10 -12.61 -8.70
C THR A 272 4.14 -11.09 -8.79
N LEU A 273 3.72 -10.48 -9.90
CA LEU A 273 3.88 -9.04 -10.12
C LEU A 273 2.69 -8.19 -9.65
N TRP A 274 1.47 -8.70 -9.68
CA TRP A 274 0.25 -7.89 -9.50
C TRP A 274 -0.69 -8.34 -8.38
N ASP A 275 -0.47 -9.50 -7.74
CA ASP A 275 -1.44 -10.12 -6.82
C ASP A 275 -2.87 -10.15 -7.40
N SER A 276 -2.95 -10.40 -8.71
CA SER A 276 -4.17 -10.28 -9.50
C SER A 276 -4.15 -11.29 -10.65
N LEU A 277 -5.31 -11.50 -11.26
CA LEU A 277 -5.47 -12.31 -12.46
C LEU A 277 -4.61 -11.78 -13.62
N PRO A 278 -4.13 -12.67 -14.52
CA PRO A 278 -3.48 -12.29 -15.76
C PRO A 278 -4.43 -11.46 -16.62
N ASP A 279 -3.88 -10.49 -17.34
CA ASP A 279 -4.66 -9.73 -18.30
C ASP A 279 -4.95 -10.54 -19.58
N GLN A 280 -5.89 -10.05 -20.39
CA GLN A 280 -6.28 -10.75 -21.62
C GLN A 280 -5.09 -10.97 -22.55
N GLN A 281 -4.17 -10.00 -22.63
CA GLN A 281 -2.98 -10.13 -23.47
C GLN A 281 -2.11 -11.31 -23.02
N LEU A 282 -1.85 -11.45 -21.72
CA LEU A 282 -1.04 -12.56 -21.19
C LEU A 282 -1.74 -13.91 -21.38
N ILE A 283 -3.06 -13.97 -21.21
CA ILE A 283 -3.87 -15.17 -21.52
C ILE A 283 -3.80 -15.53 -23.01
N ASP A 284 -3.80 -14.55 -23.92
CA ASP A 284 -3.72 -14.81 -25.35
C ASP A 284 -2.34 -15.33 -25.76
N PHE A 285 -1.26 -14.84 -25.13
CA PHE A 285 0.08 -15.41 -25.30
C PHE A 285 0.15 -16.84 -24.77
N ALA A 286 -0.49 -17.13 -23.62
CA ALA A 286 -0.57 -18.48 -23.09
C ALA A 286 -1.29 -19.44 -24.05
N ARG A 287 -2.44 -19.02 -24.60
CA ARG A 287 -3.21 -19.80 -25.57
C ARG A 287 -2.42 -20.13 -26.84
N LYS A 288 -1.51 -19.24 -27.25
CA LYS A 288 -0.64 -19.45 -28.43
C LYS A 288 0.61 -20.29 -28.13
N GLY A 289 0.84 -20.68 -26.87
CA GLY A 289 2.07 -21.36 -26.48
C GLY A 289 3.29 -20.44 -26.56
N GLU A 290 3.12 -19.14 -26.31
CA GLU A 290 4.16 -18.13 -26.45
C GLU A 290 4.72 -17.65 -25.10
N LEU A 291 4.67 -18.48 -24.04
CA LEU A 291 5.22 -18.20 -22.71
C LEU A 291 6.20 -19.29 -22.22
N HIS A 292 6.79 -20.05 -23.14
CA HIS A 292 7.61 -21.21 -22.76
C HIS A 292 9.11 -20.96 -22.68
N SER A 293 9.60 -19.87 -23.27
CA SER A 293 11.03 -19.52 -23.27
C SER A 293 11.32 -18.30 -22.40
N ARG A 294 12.57 -18.21 -21.93
CA ARG A 294 13.03 -17.09 -21.11
C ARG A 294 12.83 -15.74 -21.81
N ASP A 295 13.05 -15.65 -23.13
CA ASP A 295 12.91 -14.41 -23.90
C ASP A 295 11.45 -13.99 -24.08
N GLN A 296 10.54 -14.96 -24.27
CA GLN A 296 9.10 -14.70 -24.30
C GLN A 296 8.61 -14.18 -22.95
N VAL A 297 8.94 -14.88 -21.86
CA VAL A 297 8.57 -14.50 -20.49
C VAL A 297 9.14 -13.13 -20.14
N SER A 298 10.42 -12.90 -20.44
CA SER A 298 11.11 -11.63 -20.21
C SER A 298 10.37 -10.43 -20.81
N ARG A 299 9.92 -10.54 -22.07
CA ARG A 299 9.17 -9.47 -22.75
C ARG A 299 7.84 -9.16 -22.05
N GLN A 300 7.14 -10.18 -21.55
CA GLN A 300 5.91 -9.97 -20.79
C GLN A 300 6.19 -9.37 -19.42
N VAL A 301 7.23 -9.81 -18.72
CA VAL A 301 7.63 -9.23 -17.43
C VAL A 301 7.97 -7.75 -17.59
N ASP A 302 8.74 -7.37 -18.62
CA ASP A 302 9.10 -5.97 -18.91
C ASP A 302 7.87 -5.09 -19.11
N ARG A 303 6.87 -5.59 -19.84
CA ARG A 303 5.56 -4.93 -19.99
C ARG A 303 4.83 -4.83 -18.65
N MET A 304 4.75 -5.92 -17.90
CA MET A 304 3.98 -6.00 -16.66
C MET A 304 4.56 -5.13 -15.54
N LEU A 305 5.88 -4.91 -15.53
CA LEU A 305 6.56 -4.01 -14.59
C LEU A 305 6.22 -2.53 -14.80
N GLN A 306 5.68 -2.15 -15.97
CA GLN A 306 5.21 -0.80 -16.24
C GLN A 306 3.79 -0.55 -15.70
N ASP A 307 3.07 -1.61 -15.33
CA ASP A 307 1.70 -1.53 -14.81
C ASP A 307 1.68 -0.95 -13.39
N PRO A 308 0.74 -0.04 -13.06
CA PRO A 308 0.60 0.51 -11.71
C PRO A 308 0.47 -0.54 -10.60
N ARG A 309 -0.08 -1.73 -10.89
CA ARG A 309 -0.19 -2.83 -9.92
C ARG A 309 1.18 -3.34 -9.47
N ALA A 310 2.16 -3.40 -10.38
CA ALA A 310 3.52 -3.81 -10.04
C ALA A 310 4.22 -2.77 -9.14
N GLN A 311 4.00 -1.47 -9.43
CA GLN A 311 4.52 -0.38 -8.60
C GLN A 311 3.89 -0.39 -7.20
N ALA A 312 2.57 -0.60 -7.11
CA ALA A 312 1.86 -0.71 -5.85
C ALA A 312 2.38 -1.88 -5.00
N LYS A 313 2.55 -3.07 -5.61
CA LYS A 313 3.09 -4.25 -4.93
C LYS A 313 4.53 -4.03 -4.44
N MET A 314 5.39 -3.39 -5.24
CA MET A 314 6.74 -3.00 -4.82
C MET A 314 6.73 -1.99 -3.66
N ALA A 315 5.81 -1.03 -3.66
CA ALA A 315 5.69 -0.09 -2.57
C ALA A 315 5.30 -0.79 -1.25
N VAL A 316 4.41 -1.78 -1.29
CA VAL A 316 4.06 -2.60 -0.12
C VAL A 316 5.28 -3.42 0.35
N PHE A 317 6.01 -4.05 -0.57
CA PHE A 317 7.26 -4.75 -0.23
C PHE A 317 8.24 -3.83 0.52
N LEU A 318 8.49 -2.62 0.02
CA LEU A 318 9.42 -1.68 0.67
C LEU A 318 8.95 -1.29 2.07
N LYS A 319 7.64 -1.11 2.29
CA LYS A 319 7.08 -0.86 3.63
C LYS A 319 7.28 -2.07 4.56
N GLN A 320 7.08 -3.28 4.07
CA GLN A 320 7.32 -4.50 4.83
C GLN A 320 8.82 -4.71 5.13
N TRP A 321 9.70 -4.40 4.18
CA TRP A 321 11.15 -4.43 4.37
C TRP A 321 11.60 -3.45 5.47
N LEU A 322 11.02 -2.24 5.48
CA LEU A 322 11.20 -1.26 6.56
C LEU A 322 10.51 -1.66 7.87
N ASN A 323 9.63 -2.66 7.82
CA ASN A 323 8.87 -3.21 8.93
C ASN A 323 8.02 -2.15 9.67
N ILE A 324 7.40 -1.25 8.91
CA ILE A 324 6.59 -0.14 9.45
C ILE A 324 5.13 -0.52 9.79
N GLU A 325 4.67 -1.70 9.38
CA GLU A 325 3.29 -2.17 9.64
C GLU A 325 2.98 -2.32 11.14
N HIS A 326 4.02 -2.40 11.97
CA HIS A 326 3.91 -2.51 13.43
C HIS A 326 3.73 -1.16 14.15
N PHE A 327 3.62 -0.05 13.42
CA PHE A 327 3.47 1.30 14.00
C PHE A 327 2.10 1.95 13.72
N PRO A 328 0.96 1.30 14.01
CA PRO A 328 -0.35 1.89 13.71
C PRO A 328 -0.63 3.14 14.56
N GLU A 329 -0.08 3.19 15.78
CA GLU A 329 -0.20 4.35 16.67
C GLU A 329 1.18 4.81 17.10
N LEU A 330 1.67 5.87 16.47
CA LEU A 330 2.93 6.51 16.82
C LEU A 330 2.66 7.68 17.76
N ILE A 331 2.98 7.51 19.04
CA ILE A 331 2.76 8.53 20.08
C ILE A 331 4.10 8.95 20.67
N LYS A 332 4.23 10.24 20.99
CA LYS A 332 5.36 10.80 21.73
C LYS A 332 4.83 11.60 22.91
N ASP A 333 5.66 11.70 23.93
CA ASP A 333 5.35 12.52 25.10
C ASP A 333 5.24 14.00 24.71
N ALA A 334 4.09 14.61 24.97
CA ALA A 334 3.78 15.96 24.49
C ALA A 334 4.60 17.05 25.20
N GLU A 335 5.06 16.80 26.42
CA GLU A 335 5.96 17.73 27.14
C GLU A 335 7.36 17.71 26.52
N THR A 336 7.87 16.53 26.17
CA THR A 336 9.20 16.35 25.57
C THR A 336 9.23 16.74 24.07
N TYR A 337 8.14 16.46 23.36
CA TYR A 337 8.01 16.63 21.90
C TYR A 337 6.77 17.45 21.53
N PRO A 338 6.71 18.75 21.90
CA PRO A 338 5.59 19.61 21.57
C PRO A 338 5.42 19.69 20.05
N GLY A 339 4.17 19.54 19.58
CA GLY A 339 3.83 19.52 18.16
C GLY A 339 3.93 18.14 17.48
N PHE A 340 4.38 17.10 18.18
CA PHE A 340 4.30 15.72 17.69
C PHE A 340 2.89 15.15 17.91
N ASP A 341 1.94 15.61 17.11
CA ASP A 341 0.53 15.22 17.19
C ASP A 341 0.12 14.23 16.08
N ALA A 342 -1.15 13.81 16.10
CA ALA A 342 -1.69 12.87 15.12
C ALA A 342 -1.63 13.40 13.67
N GLN A 343 -1.69 14.72 13.47
CA GLN A 343 -1.59 15.31 12.14
C GLN A 343 -0.15 15.25 11.63
N LEU A 344 0.84 15.53 12.47
CA LEU A 344 2.25 15.36 12.14
C LEU A 344 2.56 13.91 11.77
N VAL A 345 2.00 12.94 12.51
CA VAL A 345 2.13 11.51 12.19
C VAL A 345 1.50 11.16 10.84
N SER A 346 0.30 11.68 10.54
CA SER A 346 -0.32 11.54 9.21
C SER A 346 0.58 12.09 8.10
N ASP A 347 1.17 13.27 8.34
CA ASP A 347 2.08 13.91 7.39
C ASP A 347 3.37 13.08 7.21
N LEU A 348 3.89 12.45 8.27
CA LEU A 348 5.04 11.55 8.20
C LEU A 348 4.76 10.28 7.39
N HIS A 349 3.56 9.72 7.49
CA HIS A 349 3.13 8.62 6.62
C HIS A 349 3.03 9.06 5.17
N SER A 350 2.45 10.24 4.90
CA SER A 350 2.39 10.82 3.56
C SER A 350 3.78 11.08 2.99
N SER A 351 4.71 11.61 3.79
CA SER A 351 6.12 11.82 3.44
C SER A 351 6.78 10.52 2.99
N LEU A 352 6.69 9.45 3.80
CA LEU A 352 7.28 8.15 3.45
C LEU A 352 6.63 7.56 2.19
N ASN A 353 5.30 7.64 2.09
CA ASN A 353 4.55 7.12 0.95
C ASN A 353 4.97 7.81 -0.36
N LEU A 354 5.20 9.13 -0.34
CA LEU A 354 5.68 9.88 -1.50
C LEU A 354 7.12 9.52 -1.85
N THR A 355 8.00 9.37 -0.86
CA THR A 355 9.38 8.89 -1.08
C THR A 355 9.40 7.51 -1.73
N ILE A 356 8.63 6.55 -1.20
CA ILE A 356 8.52 5.20 -1.76
C ILE A 356 7.91 5.24 -3.15
N LYS A 357 6.84 6.01 -3.37
CA LYS A 357 6.19 6.16 -4.67
C LYS A 357 7.18 6.67 -5.71
N SER A 358 7.94 7.72 -5.39
CA SER A 358 8.97 8.27 -6.26
C SER A 358 10.01 7.21 -6.65
N ALA A 359 10.48 6.44 -5.67
CA ALA A 359 11.45 5.36 -5.88
C ALA A 359 10.91 4.23 -6.78
N VAL A 360 9.67 3.77 -6.59
CA VAL A 360 9.15 2.63 -7.37
C VAL A 360 8.68 3.03 -8.78
N SER A 361 8.30 4.30 -8.98
CA SER A 361 7.91 4.81 -10.29
C SER A 361 9.10 4.97 -11.22
N SER A 362 10.30 5.27 -10.69
CA SER A 362 11.52 5.38 -11.48
C SER A 362 12.06 3.99 -11.90
N PRO A 363 12.36 3.76 -13.20
CA PRO A 363 13.00 2.52 -13.65
C PRO A 363 14.45 2.40 -13.18
N GLU A 364 15.10 3.52 -12.86
CA GLU A 364 16.55 3.57 -12.60
C GLU A 364 16.91 3.41 -11.11
N THR A 365 15.92 3.40 -10.21
CA THR A 365 16.18 3.38 -8.77
C THR A 365 16.96 2.15 -8.34
N THR A 366 18.03 2.42 -7.61
CA THR A 366 18.94 1.44 -7.02
C THR A 366 18.71 1.32 -5.51
N LEU A 367 19.21 0.23 -4.91
CA LEU A 367 19.25 0.10 -3.44
C LEU A 367 20.07 1.23 -2.80
N ASN A 368 21.09 1.73 -3.49
CA ASN A 368 21.89 2.85 -3.01
C ASN A 368 21.08 4.13 -2.93
N ASP A 369 20.19 4.40 -3.87
CA ASP A 369 19.29 5.55 -3.80
C ASP A 369 18.37 5.48 -2.57
N LEU A 370 17.90 4.27 -2.23
CA LEU A 370 17.07 4.02 -1.05
C LEU A 370 17.83 4.25 0.27
N LEU A 371 19.16 4.05 0.28
CA LEU A 371 20.00 4.12 1.49
C LEU A 371 20.73 5.46 1.63
N LEU A 372 21.08 6.11 0.53
CA LEU A 372 21.99 7.26 0.52
C LEU A 372 21.33 8.59 0.15
N SER A 373 20.10 8.58 -0.38
CA SER A 373 19.41 9.83 -0.74
C SER A 373 19.31 10.78 0.45
N ASN A 374 19.56 12.07 0.24
CA ASN A 374 19.33 13.13 1.23
C ASN A 374 18.01 13.87 1.00
N GLN A 375 17.18 13.40 0.06
CA GLN A 375 15.88 13.99 -0.25
C GLN A 375 14.76 13.31 0.54
N ILE A 376 13.86 14.12 1.06
CA ILE A 376 12.63 13.68 1.73
C ILE A 376 11.49 14.60 1.32
N TYR A 377 10.27 14.07 1.22
CA TYR A 377 9.09 14.90 0.96
C TYR A 377 8.62 15.59 2.24
N LEU A 378 8.59 16.91 2.27
CA LEU A 378 8.07 17.70 3.40
C LEU A 378 6.95 18.62 2.92
N ASN A 379 5.93 18.79 3.75
CA ASN A 379 4.98 19.91 3.68
C ASN A 379 5.40 20.99 4.70
N GLY A 380 4.67 22.11 4.75
CA GLY A 380 4.99 23.21 5.67
C GLY A 380 5.03 22.80 7.15
N ARG A 381 4.09 21.97 7.62
CA ARG A 381 4.06 21.47 9.01
C ARG A 381 5.30 20.66 9.37
N LEU A 382 5.68 19.70 8.52
CA LEU A 382 6.90 18.91 8.74
C LEU A 382 8.15 19.78 8.67
N ALA A 383 8.20 20.74 7.75
CA ALA A 383 9.33 21.64 7.62
C ALA A 383 9.53 22.49 8.88
N GLN A 384 8.45 23.04 9.44
CA GLN A 384 8.49 23.76 10.71
C GLN A 384 8.99 22.88 11.85
N PHE A 385 8.51 21.63 11.95
CA PHE A 385 8.90 20.71 13.01
C PHE A 385 10.36 20.23 12.91
N TYR A 386 10.87 20.01 11.70
CA TYR A 386 12.23 19.51 11.45
C TYR A 386 13.26 20.61 11.12
N GLY A 387 12.85 21.89 11.10
CA GLY A 387 13.73 23.03 10.84
C GLY A 387 14.15 23.20 9.38
N ALA A 388 13.30 22.80 8.42
CA ALA A 388 13.51 23.06 7.00
C ALA A 388 12.83 24.37 6.58
N ASP A 389 13.38 25.02 5.55
CA ASP A 389 12.90 26.30 5.03
C ASP A 389 11.77 26.08 4.02
N LEU A 390 10.52 26.03 4.50
CA LEU A 390 9.30 26.04 3.68
C LEU A 390 8.21 26.91 4.33
N PRO A 391 7.33 27.55 3.53
CA PRO A 391 6.11 28.18 4.03
C PRO A 391 5.21 27.20 4.80
N GLU A 392 4.44 27.70 5.78
CA GLU A 392 3.54 26.89 6.64
C GLU A 392 2.47 26.13 5.83
N ASP A 393 1.99 26.73 4.74
CA ASP A 393 0.98 26.18 3.84
C ASP A 393 1.56 25.41 2.65
N ALA A 394 2.88 25.19 2.61
CA ALA A 394 3.54 24.53 1.49
C ALA A 394 3.01 23.09 1.31
N PRO A 395 2.65 22.68 0.08
CA PRO A 395 2.30 21.30 -0.21
C PRO A 395 3.53 20.39 -0.08
N PHE A 396 3.31 19.08 -0.08
CA PHE A 396 4.41 18.13 -0.10
C PHE A 396 5.30 18.31 -1.33
N GLN A 397 6.59 18.51 -1.09
CA GLN A 397 7.62 18.60 -2.13
C GLN A 397 8.94 18.01 -1.66
N PRO A 398 9.81 17.53 -2.58
CA PRO A 398 11.11 17.01 -2.20
C PRO A 398 12.00 18.15 -1.66
N VAL A 399 12.58 17.92 -0.49
CA VAL A 399 13.52 18.82 0.18
C VAL A 399 14.83 18.08 0.43
N SER A 400 15.93 18.70 0.03
CA SER A 400 17.28 18.21 0.35
C SER A 400 17.66 18.64 1.76
N LEU A 401 17.91 17.67 2.63
CA LEU A 401 18.42 17.93 3.98
C LEU A 401 19.94 17.77 4.04
N ASN A 402 20.54 18.15 5.19
CA ASN A 402 21.99 18.02 5.41
C ASN A 402 22.45 16.59 5.09
N PRO A 403 23.31 16.40 4.06
CA PRO A 403 23.75 15.08 3.64
C PRO A 403 24.58 14.37 4.70
N GLU A 404 25.28 15.08 5.59
CA GLU A 404 26.05 14.45 6.67
C GLU A 404 25.15 13.83 7.75
N ALA A 405 23.94 14.36 7.91
CA ALA A 405 22.97 13.87 8.88
C ALA A 405 22.02 12.83 8.29
N ARG A 406 21.41 13.12 7.13
CA ARG A 406 20.34 12.29 6.56
C ARG A 406 20.89 11.34 5.50
N ALA A 407 20.52 10.08 5.63
CA ALA A 407 20.83 9.01 4.69
C ALA A 407 19.60 8.11 4.47
N GLY A 408 18.98 8.27 3.30
CA GLY A 408 17.92 7.44 2.76
C GLY A 408 16.76 7.15 3.70
N LEU A 409 16.15 5.99 3.48
CA LEU A 409 14.99 5.52 4.23
C LEU A 409 15.33 5.18 5.69
N ILE A 410 16.57 4.76 5.99
CA ILE A 410 16.97 4.37 7.35
C ILE A 410 16.99 5.55 8.33
N THR A 411 17.09 6.78 7.82
CA THR A 411 16.99 8.01 8.61
C THR A 411 15.67 8.75 8.41
N HIS A 412 14.66 8.12 7.80
CA HIS A 412 13.35 8.74 7.65
C HIS A 412 12.71 8.97 9.04
N PRO A 413 12.16 10.16 9.36
CA PRO A 413 11.69 10.46 10.71
C PRO A 413 10.57 9.54 11.21
N LEU A 414 9.66 9.08 10.33
CA LEU A 414 8.65 8.06 10.67
C LEU A 414 9.31 6.78 11.21
N LEU A 415 10.36 6.30 10.54
CA LEU A 415 11.05 5.07 10.88
C LEU A 415 11.81 5.22 12.21
N LEU A 416 12.57 6.31 12.34
CA LEU A 416 13.34 6.63 13.55
C LEU A 416 12.43 6.78 14.77
N SER A 417 11.24 7.33 14.58
CA SER A 417 10.24 7.52 15.63
C SER A 417 9.53 6.23 15.99
N GLY A 418 9.19 5.39 15.00
CA GLY A 418 8.58 4.08 15.21
C GLY A 418 9.50 3.11 15.98
N TYR A 419 10.81 3.16 15.73
CA TYR A 419 11.80 2.39 16.49
C TYR A 419 12.34 3.13 17.74
N ALA A 420 11.51 3.94 18.39
CA ALA A 420 11.84 4.64 19.63
C ALA A 420 10.71 4.53 20.66
N TYR A 421 11.02 4.82 21.93
CA TYR A 421 9.99 4.97 22.96
C TYR A 421 9.30 6.35 22.83
N ASP A 422 8.31 6.61 23.66
CA ASP A 422 7.56 7.88 23.70
C ASP A 422 8.44 9.09 24.09
N LYS A 423 9.36 8.91 25.05
CA LYS A 423 10.26 9.95 25.59
C LYS A 423 11.71 9.87 25.11
N THR A 424 12.18 8.70 24.69
CA THR A 424 13.60 8.48 24.37
C THR A 424 13.82 7.64 23.12
N SER A 425 14.95 7.86 22.43
CA SER A 425 15.41 6.96 21.37
C SER A 425 15.60 5.53 21.90
N SER A 426 15.64 4.55 20.98
CA SER A 426 15.93 3.15 21.31
C SER A 426 16.97 2.57 20.35
N PRO A 427 18.27 2.62 20.73
CA PRO A 427 19.33 1.93 19.99
C PRO A 427 19.04 0.45 19.78
N ILE A 428 18.41 -0.21 20.77
CA ILE A 428 18.08 -1.64 20.67
C ILE A 428 17.10 -1.90 19.54
N HIS A 429 15.98 -1.17 19.48
CA HIS A 429 14.97 -1.39 18.43
C HIS A 429 15.51 -1.01 17.04
N ARG A 430 16.21 0.13 16.93
CA ARG A 430 16.87 0.56 15.69
C ARG A 430 17.93 -0.44 15.22
N GLY A 431 18.74 -0.96 16.14
CA GLY A 431 19.77 -1.97 15.86
C GLY A 431 19.19 -3.33 15.46
N VAL A 432 18.08 -3.76 16.08
CA VAL A 432 17.34 -4.98 15.68
C VAL A 432 16.79 -4.83 14.27
N PHE A 433 16.23 -3.68 13.93
CA PHE A 433 15.77 -3.36 12.57
C PHE A 433 16.91 -3.47 11.55
N LEU A 434 18.03 -2.76 11.79
CA LEU A 434 19.21 -2.83 10.91
C LEU A 434 19.74 -4.26 10.76
N SER A 435 19.82 -5.00 11.87
CA SER A 435 20.30 -6.38 11.87
C SER A 435 19.42 -7.30 11.04
N ARG A 436 18.09 -7.26 11.23
CA ARG A 436 17.15 -8.17 10.59
C ARG A 436 16.83 -7.78 9.16
N SER A 437 16.39 -6.54 8.94
CA SER A 437 15.88 -6.07 7.65
C SER A 437 17.00 -5.75 6.66
N LEU A 438 18.11 -5.16 7.13
CA LEU A 438 19.19 -4.73 6.24
C LEU A 438 20.24 -5.83 6.12
N LEU A 439 20.75 -6.38 7.22
CA LEU A 439 21.88 -7.33 7.21
C LEU A 439 21.46 -8.82 7.18
N GLY A 440 20.16 -9.10 7.16
CA GLY A 440 19.61 -10.47 7.10
C GLY A 440 20.01 -11.35 8.28
N ARG A 441 20.36 -10.77 9.43
CA ARG A 441 20.79 -11.51 10.62
C ARG A 441 19.56 -12.11 11.31
N ARG A 442 19.62 -13.41 11.56
CA ARG A 442 18.63 -14.11 12.38
C ARG A 442 18.94 -13.86 13.85
N LEU A 443 18.03 -13.16 14.53
CA LEU A 443 18.10 -12.93 15.97
C LEU A 443 17.07 -13.82 16.67
N LYS A 444 17.53 -14.65 17.60
CA LYS A 444 16.66 -15.47 18.47
C LYS A 444 15.80 -14.54 19.34
N THR A 445 14.62 -15.01 19.71
CA THR A 445 13.81 -14.36 20.75
C THR A 445 14.62 -14.29 22.04
N PRO A 446 14.57 -13.17 22.79
CA PRO A 446 15.28 -13.06 24.05
C PRO A 446 14.83 -14.17 25.02
N PRO A 447 15.75 -14.77 25.79
CA PRO A 447 15.41 -15.83 26.72
C PRO A 447 14.58 -15.34 27.92
N ILE A 448 14.63 -14.03 28.20
CA ILE A 448 13.93 -13.37 29.30
C ILE A 448 13.42 -12.02 28.77
N ALA A 449 12.16 -11.70 29.05
CA ALA A 449 11.64 -10.36 28.82
C ALA A 449 12.15 -9.42 29.90
N VAL A 450 12.88 -8.37 29.51
CA VAL A 450 13.44 -7.37 30.43
C VAL A 450 12.85 -6.01 30.08
N ALA A 451 12.23 -5.35 31.06
CA ALA A 451 11.75 -3.99 30.88
C ALA A 451 12.95 -3.04 30.66
N PRO A 452 12.83 -2.05 29.75
CA PRO A 452 13.88 -1.07 29.56
C PRO A 452 14.16 -0.29 30.85
N LEU A 453 15.42 0.06 31.11
CA LEU A 453 15.77 0.92 32.22
C LEU A 453 15.11 2.29 32.02
N ALA A 454 14.27 2.69 32.98
CA ALA A 454 13.55 3.94 32.92
C ALA A 454 14.55 5.14 32.98
N PRO A 455 14.45 6.12 32.05
CA PRO A 455 15.28 7.31 32.07
C PRO A 455 15.16 8.10 33.38
N ASP A 456 13.94 8.20 33.92
CA ASP A 456 13.64 8.98 35.13
C ASP A 456 14.25 8.37 36.40
N LEU A 457 14.50 7.05 36.41
CA LEU A 457 15.18 6.35 37.51
C LEU A 457 16.71 6.43 37.41
N ASN A 458 17.24 6.85 36.25
CA ASN A 458 18.68 7.00 36.01
C ASN A 458 18.96 8.34 35.29
N PRO A 459 18.63 9.49 35.92
CA PRO A 459 18.67 10.80 35.27
C PRO A 459 20.09 11.24 34.89
N GLU A 460 21.12 10.68 35.51
CA GLU A 460 22.52 11.01 35.20
C GLU A 460 23.05 10.30 33.94
N LEU A 461 22.42 9.20 33.52
CA LEU A 461 22.90 8.40 32.37
C LEU A 461 22.32 8.90 31.05
N ASN A 462 23.17 9.08 30.04
CA ASN A 462 22.70 9.26 28.67
C ASN A 462 22.15 7.93 28.10
N THR A 463 21.57 7.96 26.90
CA THR A 463 20.92 6.79 26.30
C THR A 463 21.93 5.67 26.01
N ARG A 464 23.14 6.00 25.53
CA ARG A 464 24.20 5.01 25.29
C ARG A 464 24.64 4.31 26.58
N GLU A 465 24.89 5.07 27.65
CA GLU A 465 25.27 4.56 28.97
C GLU A 465 24.18 3.69 29.59
N ARG A 466 22.91 4.13 29.48
CA ARG A 466 21.76 3.39 30.00
C ARG A 466 21.58 2.06 29.28
N VAL A 467 21.70 2.02 27.96
CA VAL A 467 21.62 0.78 27.17
C VAL A 467 22.81 -0.14 27.47
N ALA A 468 24.02 0.41 27.60
CA ALA A 468 25.20 -0.36 27.98
C ALA A 468 25.04 -1.00 29.37
N LEU A 469 24.54 -0.26 30.35
CA LEU A 469 24.25 -0.78 31.70
C LEU A 469 23.19 -1.89 31.65
N GLN A 470 22.07 -1.63 30.96
CA GLN A 470 20.95 -2.57 30.85
C GLN A 470 21.37 -3.91 30.23
N THR A 471 22.28 -3.87 29.25
CA THR A 471 22.69 -5.04 28.47
C THR A 471 24.04 -5.60 28.90
N SER A 472 24.62 -5.11 29.99
CA SER A 472 25.91 -5.57 30.54
C SER A 472 25.99 -7.06 30.92
N PRO A 473 24.89 -7.77 31.28
CA PRO A 473 24.98 -9.21 31.57
C PRO A 473 25.47 -10.02 30.36
N GLU A 474 26.29 -11.05 30.61
CA GLU A 474 26.93 -11.88 29.57
C GLU A 474 25.92 -12.51 28.60
N ALA A 475 24.79 -12.98 29.12
CA ALA A 475 23.71 -13.54 28.31
C ALA A 475 23.13 -12.56 27.29
N CYS A 476 23.14 -11.25 27.58
CA CYS A 476 22.67 -10.20 26.68
C CYS A 476 23.72 -9.87 25.61
N GLN A 477 25.00 -9.86 25.98
CA GLN A 477 26.11 -9.48 25.09
C GLN A 477 26.27 -10.40 23.87
N THR A 478 25.75 -11.64 23.94
CA THR A 478 25.73 -12.57 22.79
C THR A 478 25.10 -11.95 21.53
N CYS A 479 24.10 -11.07 21.69
CA CYS A 479 23.47 -10.36 20.58
C CYS A 479 23.68 -8.84 20.65
N HIS A 480 23.77 -8.28 21.85
CA HIS A 480 23.80 -6.83 22.05
C HIS A 480 25.10 -6.16 21.64
N VAL A 481 26.22 -6.89 21.55
CA VAL A 481 27.47 -6.34 20.94
C VAL A 481 27.18 -5.80 19.54
N MET A 482 26.50 -6.59 18.71
CA MET A 482 26.14 -6.20 17.34
C MET A 482 24.94 -5.24 17.31
N ILE A 483 23.86 -5.57 18.04
CA ILE A 483 22.61 -4.80 18.00
C ILE A 483 22.83 -3.38 18.49
N ASN A 484 23.42 -3.21 19.68
CA ASN A 484 23.59 -1.87 20.25
C ASN A 484 24.53 -1.04 19.39
N SER A 485 25.60 -1.65 18.90
CA SER A 485 26.59 -1.00 18.06
C SER A 485 25.97 -0.41 16.76
N LEU A 486 25.17 -1.21 16.05
CA LEU A 486 24.40 -0.71 14.90
C LEU A 486 23.41 0.39 15.32
N GLY A 487 22.71 0.19 16.44
CA GLY A 487 21.74 1.17 16.95
C GLY A 487 22.34 2.53 17.33
N PHE A 488 23.53 2.53 17.95
CA PHE A 488 24.21 3.75 18.42
C PHE A 488 24.58 4.68 17.27
N SER A 489 24.84 4.15 16.08
CA SER A 489 25.09 4.99 14.89
C SER A 489 23.90 5.85 14.45
N LEU A 490 22.70 5.60 14.98
CA LEU A 490 21.51 6.42 14.75
C LEU A 490 21.17 7.33 15.94
N GLU A 491 22.01 7.43 16.97
CA GLU A 491 21.71 8.23 18.17
C GLU A 491 21.78 9.74 17.97
N ASN A 492 22.34 10.19 16.85
CA ASN A 492 22.16 11.56 16.37
C ASN A 492 20.72 11.90 16.00
N PHE A 493 19.77 10.97 16.16
CA PHE A 493 18.34 11.23 16.05
C PHE A 493 17.62 10.96 17.37
N ASP A 494 16.84 11.94 17.83
CA ASP A 494 16.00 11.78 19.02
C ASP A 494 14.80 10.84 18.78
N ALA A 495 13.92 10.68 19.76
CA ALA A 495 12.76 9.80 19.67
C ALA A 495 11.71 10.27 18.65
N ALA A 496 11.74 11.54 18.23
CA ALA A 496 10.88 12.11 17.19
C ALA A 496 11.60 12.18 15.83
N GLY A 497 12.80 11.59 15.70
CA GLY A 497 13.56 11.58 14.45
C GLY A 497 14.17 12.93 14.08
N ARG A 498 14.25 13.89 15.01
CA ARG A 498 14.97 15.16 14.83
C ARG A 498 16.46 14.94 15.04
N PHE A 499 17.28 15.63 14.25
CA PHE A 499 18.73 15.53 14.37
C PHE A 499 19.23 16.27 15.62
N ARG A 500 20.20 15.69 16.32
CA ARG A 500 20.84 16.23 17.52
C ARG A 500 22.33 15.88 17.57
N THR A 501 23.12 16.77 18.16
CA THR A 501 24.56 16.59 18.39
C THR A 501 24.89 16.39 19.87
N THR A 502 23.95 16.73 20.76
CA THR A 502 24.09 16.57 22.21
C THR A 502 22.86 15.88 22.82
N GLU A 503 23.08 15.19 23.94
CA GLU A 503 22.04 14.66 24.83
C GLU A 503 22.46 14.94 26.27
N LYS A 504 21.59 15.57 27.07
CA LYS A 504 21.90 16.00 28.44
C LYS A 504 23.20 16.82 28.51
N ASP A 505 23.32 17.80 27.61
CA ASP A 505 24.49 18.69 27.46
C ASP A 505 25.84 17.99 27.18
N ARG A 506 25.81 16.71 26.83
CA ARG A 506 26.99 15.92 26.47
C ARG A 506 26.99 15.61 24.98
N PRO A 507 28.16 15.63 24.30
CA PRO A 507 28.27 15.21 22.92
C PRO A 507 27.77 13.77 22.73
N ILE A 508 27.04 13.54 21.65
CA ILE A 508 26.60 12.20 21.27
C ILE A 508 27.78 11.44 20.66
N ASP A 509 28.06 10.27 21.22
CA ASP A 509 28.91 9.27 20.60
C ASP A 509 28.04 8.36 19.73
N ALA A 510 28.10 8.56 18.42
CA ALA A 510 27.41 7.76 17.41
C ALA A 510 28.35 6.75 16.72
N SER A 511 29.49 6.43 17.35
CA SER A 511 30.36 5.36 16.86
C SER A 511 29.66 4.01 16.95
N GLY A 512 29.82 3.22 15.89
CA GLY A 512 29.40 1.84 15.79
C GLY A 512 30.41 1.02 14.99
N HIS A 513 30.28 -0.29 15.11
CA HIS A 513 31.06 -1.31 14.43
C HIS A 513 30.20 -2.53 14.11
N TYR A 514 30.61 -3.30 13.12
CA TYR A 514 29.94 -4.52 12.71
C TYR A 514 30.94 -5.55 12.17
N ILE A 515 30.86 -6.77 12.68
CA ILE A 515 31.64 -7.91 12.18
C ILE A 515 30.74 -8.74 11.27
N ASN A 516 31.09 -8.81 9.98
CA ASN A 516 30.32 -9.56 9.01
C ASN A 516 30.49 -11.09 9.18
N ARG A 517 29.74 -11.91 8.43
CA ARG A 517 29.81 -13.38 8.52
C ARG A 517 31.18 -13.94 8.08
N ALA A 518 31.97 -13.18 7.32
CA ALA A 518 33.34 -13.51 6.94
C ALA A 518 34.37 -13.14 8.02
N GLY A 519 33.96 -12.46 9.10
CA GLY A 519 34.83 -12.01 10.18
C GLY A 519 35.52 -10.67 9.91
N GLU A 520 35.13 -9.95 8.86
CA GLU A 520 35.66 -8.62 8.56
C GLU A 520 34.98 -7.56 9.43
N ASP A 521 35.78 -6.66 9.98
CA ASP A 521 35.33 -5.57 10.84
C ASP A 521 35.10 -4.29 10.04
N ALA A 522 33.97 -3.63 10.29
CA ALA A 522 33.60 -2.37 9.69
C ALA A 522 33.24 -1.39 10.81
N ASN A 523 33.84 -0.20 10.80
CA ASN A 523 33.59 0.87 11.76
C ASN A 523 32.92 2.05 11.04
N PHE A 524 32.00 2.72 11.73
CA PHE A 524 31.27 3.87 11.20
C PHE A 524 30.90 4.83 12.33
N ASN A 525 30.82 6.11 12.02
CA ASN A 525 30.41 7.16 12.93
C ASN A 525 29.19 7.90 12.38
N GLY A 526 28.04 7.68 13.02
CA GLY A 526 26.78 8.28 12.61
C GLY A 526 26.09 7.58 11.44
N SER A 527 24.98 8.16 11.01
CA SER A 527 24.03 7.58 10.06
C SER A 527 24.54 7.53 8.62
N ARG A 528 25.33 8.51 8.19
CA ARG A 528 25.85 8.58 6.82
C ARG A 528 26.85 7.45 6.55
N GLU A 529 27.87 7.30 7.41
CA GLU A 529 28.86 6.23 7.27
C GLU A 529 28.23 4.84 7.43
N LEU A 530 27.25 4.68 8.34
CA LEU A 530 26.45 3.47 8.43
C LEU A 530 25.77 3.16 7.08
N ALA A 531 25.13 4.15 6.46
CA ALA A 531 24.41 3.95 5.21
C ALA A 531 25.36 3.58 4.06
N GLU A 532 26.54 4.19 3.99
CA GLU A 532 27.59 3.88 3.01
C GLU A 532 28.12 2.45 3.19
N PHE A 533 28.32 2.03 4.44
CA PHE A 533 28.62 0.64 4.76
C PHE A 533 27.49 -0.30 4.27
N LEU A 534 26.24 -0.02 4.62
CA LEU A 534 25.10 -0.86 4.22
C LEU A 534 24.95 -0.94 2.69
N ALA A 535 25.17 0.17 1.98
CA ALA A 535 25.08 0.27 0.53
C ALA A 535 26.20 -0.47 -0.23
N SER A 536 27.33 -0.76 0.44
CA SER A 536 28.44 -1.51 -0.14
C SER A 536 28.51 -2.96 0.36
N CYS A 537 27.77 -3.29 1.42
CA CYS A 537 27.85 -4.59 2.09
C CYS A 537 27.16 -5.71 1.28
N PRO A 538 27.86 -6.79 0.89
CA PRO A 538 27.26 -7.94 0.21
C PRO A 538 26.12 -8.61 0.99
N GLU A 539 26.18 -8.58 2.32
CA GLU A 539 25.11 -9.13 3.17
C GLU A 539 23.82 -8.33 3.03
N THR A 540 23.91 -7.01 2.86
CA THR A 540 22.74 -6.16 2.60
C THR A 540 22.11 -6.51 1.26
N HIS A 541 22.93 -6.67 0.22
CA HIS A 541 22.45 -7.04 -1.12
C HIS A 541 21.76 -8.41 -1.10
N GLU A 542 22.36 -9.38 -0.41
CA GLU A 542 21.81 -10.73 -0.27
C GLU A 542 20.50 -10.73 0.51
N ALA A 543 20.45 -10.03 1.65
CA ALA A 543 19.25 -9.94 2.47
C ALA A 543 18.09 -9.24 1.75
N PHE A 544 18.37 -8.18 0.98
CA PHE A 544 17.37 -7.49 0.16
C PHE A 544 16.84 -8.41 -0.94
N ALA A 545 17.72 -9.12 -1.64
CA ALA A 545 17.33 -10.08 -2.67
C ALA A 545 16.54 -11.27 -2.11
N GLU A 546 16.94 -11.82 -0.96
CA GLU A 546 16.22 -12.91 -0.30
C GLU A 546 14.80 -12.49 0.10
N GLN A 547 14.66 -11.33 0.76
CA GLN A 547 13.36 -10.82 1.20
C GLN A 547 12.46 -10.45 0.03
N MET A 548 13.01 -9.83 -1.03
CA MET A 548 12.24 -9.54 -2.24
C MET A 548 11.76 -10.83 -2.90
N PHE A 549 12.62 -11.83 -3.03
CA PHE A 549 12.21 -13.12 -3.59
C PHE A 549 11.08 -13.76 -2.77
N GLN A 550 11.24 -13.83 -1.44
CA GLN A 550 10.25 -14.43 -0.57
C GLN A 550 8.91 -13.70 -0.61
N TYR A 551 8.93 -12.36 -0.67
CA TYR A 551 7.71 -11.57 -0.75
C TYR A 551 6.98 -11.77 -2.09
N PHE A 552 7.70 -11.69 -3.21
CA PHE A 552 7.07 -11.73 -4.54
C PHE A 552 6.70 -13.14 -4.98
N VAL A 553 7.54 -14.14 -4.68
CA VAL A 553 7.34 -15.54 -5.08
C VAL A 553 6.50 -16.32 -4.06
N LYS A 554 6.46 -15.85 -2.80
CA LYS A 554 5.78 -16.48 -1.66
C LYS A 554 6.33 -17.88 -1.32
N GLN A 555 7.63 -18.08 -1.56
CA GLN A 555 8.38 -19.31 -1.29
C GLN A 555 9.81 -18.98 -0.85
N PRO A 556 10.49 -19.85 -0.06
CA PRO A 556 11.89 -19.67 0.24
C PRO A 556 12.75 -19.85 -1.02
N VAL A 557 13.81 -19.04 -1.17
CA VAL A 557 14.75 -19.12 -2.29
C VAL A 557 15.31 -20.54 -2.47
N ARG A 558 15.54 -21.25 -1.37
CA ARG A 558 16.06 -22.63 -1.37
C ARG A 558 15.15 -23.66 -2.04
N ALA A 559 13.84 -23.39 -2.16
CA ALA A 559 12.93 -24.25 -2.92
C ALA A 559 13.28 -24.28 -4.42
N PHE A 560 14.07 -23.31 -4.88
CA PHE A 560 14.48 -23.13 -6.27
C PHE A 560 15.96 -23.49 -6.51
N GLY A 561 16.62 -24.11 -5.53
CA GLY A 561 18.02 -24.54 -5.60
C GLY A 561 18.88 -23.95 -4.48
N GLN A 562 19.97 -24.66 -4.13
CA GLN A 562 20.85 -24.25 -3.02
C GLN A 562 21.66 -22.98 -3.34
N ASP A 563 22.11 -22.82 -4.58
CA ASP A 563 22.97 -21.71 -5.00
C ASP A 563 22.18 -20.48 -5.48
N ARG A 564 20.84 -20.58 -5.53
CA ARG A 564 19.98 -19.58 -6.17
C ARG A 564 20.08 -18.19 -5.54
N LEU A 565 20.26 -18.12 -4.22
CA LEU A 565 20.42 -16.85 -3.52
C LEU A 565 21.71 -16.14 -3.93
N SER A 566 22.82 -16.87 -4.02
CA SER A 566 24.11 -16.33 -4.47
C SER A 566 24.04 -15.86 -5.92
N GLU A 567 23.36 -16.60 -6.81
CA GLU A 567 23.14 -16.19 -8.20
C GLU A 567 22.33 -14.89 -8.29
N LEU A 568 21.24 -14.78 -7.53
CA LEU A 568 20.42 -13.56 -7.48
C LEU A 568 21.22 -12.36 -6.98
N ARG A 569 21.99 -12.52 -5.90
CA ARG A 569 22.88 -11.48 -5.37
C ARG A 569 23.90 -11.01 -6.42
N ASN A 570 24.58 -11.95 -7.07
CA ASN A 570 25.58 -11.62 -8.09
C ASN A 570 24.94 -10.90 -9.29
N SER A 571 23.76 -11.35 -9.74
CA SER A 571 22.98 -10.68 -10.79
C SER A 571 22.62 -9.25 -10.37
N PHE A 572 22.12 -9.07 -9.14
CA PHE A 572 21.75 -7.77 -8.59
C PHE A 572 22.92 -6.79 -8.57
N GLN A 573 24.09 -7.24 -8.11
CA GLN A 573 25.31 -6.44 -8.12
C GLN A 573 25.77 -6.08 -9.53
N SER A 574 25.74 -7.03 -10.46
CA SER A 574 26.14 -6.79 -11.86
C SER A 574 25.22 -5.81 -12.59
N GLN A 575 23.98 -5.65 -12.13
CA GLN A 575 22.98 -4.73 -12.65
C GLN A 575 22.91 -3.40 -11.86
N GLY A 576 23.99 -3.04 -11.15
CA GLY A 576 24.08 -1.77 -10.44
C GLY A 576 23.13 -1.63 -9.25
N LEU A 577 22.70 -2.76 -8.66
CA LEU A 577 21.73 -2.79 -7.55
C LEU A 577 20.37 -2.17 -7.90
N ASN A 578 19.96 -2.21 -9.17
CA ASN A 578 18.66 -1.71 -9.61
C ASN A 578 17.52 -2.62 -9.12
N ILE A 579 16.58 -2.05 -8.35
CA ILE A 579 15.54 -2.82 -7.66
C ILE A 579 14.48 -3.38 -8.61
N ARG A 580 14.23 -2.71 -9.75
CA ARG A 580 13.28 -3.17 -10.77
C ARG A 580 13.87 -4.34 -11.57
N ASN A 581 15.16 -4.28 -11.90
CA ASN A 581 15.85 -5.37 -12.58
C ASN A 581 15.98 -6.62 -11.70
N LEU A 582 16.16 -6.45 -10.39
CA LEU A 582 16.09 -7.57 -9.44
C LEU A 582 14.71 -8.25 -9.48
N LEU A 583 13.62 -7.48 -9.39
CA LEU A 583 12.27 -8.03 -9.48
C LEU A 583 12.01 -8.72 -10.83
N ARG A 584 12.50 -8.13 -11.93
CA ARG A 584 12.46 -8.74 -13.26
C ARG A 584 13.13 -10.11 -13.27
N GLU A 585 14.34 -10.22 -12.74
CA GLU A 585 15.08 -11.48 -12.67
C GLU A 585 14.35 -12.50 -11.78
N ILE A 586 13.81 -12.09 -10.64
CA ILE A 586 13.01 -12.94 -9.74
C ILE A 586 11.79 -13.51 -10.48
N ALA A 587 11.02 -12.67 -11.18
CA ALA A 587 9.81 -13.08 -11.88
C ALA A 587 10.11 -14.05 -13.04
N VAL A 588 11.10 -13.71 -13.89
CA VAL A 588 11.50 -14.56 -15.03
C VAL A 588 12.08 -15.89 -14.56
N SER A 589 12.96 -15.86 -13.57
CA SER A 589 13.65 -17.08 -13.13
C SER A 589 12.76 -18.03 -12.35
N SER A 590 11.90 -17.53 -11.47
CA SER A 590 10.99 -18.37 -10.68
C SER A 590 10.03 -19.13 -11.59
N SER A 591 9.43 -18.49 -12.60
CA SER A 591 8.50 -19.17 -13.52
C SER A 591 9.19 -20.27 -14.33
N MET A 592 10.40 -20.02 -14.84
CA MET A 592 11.16 -21.00 -15.61
C MET A 592 11.60 -22.20 -14.75
N LEU A 593 11.96 -21.95 -13.49
CA LEU A 593 12.40 -22.99 -12.57
C LEU A 593 11.25 -23.86 -12.09
N VAL A 594 10.07 -23.30 -11.78
CA VAL A 594 8.88 -24.11 -11.44
C VAL A 594 8.54 -25.06 -12.58
N ARG A 595 8.51 -24.56 -13.82
CA ARG A 595 8.30 -25.41 -15.00
C ARG A 595 9.32 -26.56 -15.08
N LYS A 596 10.59 -26.27 -14.82
CA LYS A 596 11.65 -27.30 -14.84
C LYS A 596 11.46 -28.34 -13.73
N ILE A 597 11.15 -27.92 -12.51
CA ILE A 597 10.91 -28.81 -11.37
C ILE A 597 9.74 -29.74 -11.67
N ASP A 598 8.65 -29.20 -12.22
CA ASP A 598 7.48 -29.99 -12.61
C ASP A 598 7.82 -31.05 -13.67
N SER A 599 8.55 -30.66 -14.73
CA SER A 599 9.00 -31.59 -15.78
C SER A 599 9.90 -32.73 -15.27
N GLN A 600 10.65 -32.50 -14.19
CA GLN A 600 11.49 -33.53 -13.57
C GLN A 600 10.69 -34.45 -12.64
N SER A 601 9.65 -33.92 -11.98
CA SER A 601 8.75 -34.72 -11.15
C SER A 601 7.93 -35.67 -11.99
N THR A 602 7.40 -35.23 -13.13
CA THR A 602 6.60 -36.08 -14.02
C THR A 602 7.44 -37.19 -14.65
N ALA A 603 8.67 -36.88 -15.07
CA ALA A 603 9.61 -37.84 -15.66
C ALA A 603 10.17 -38.88 -14.66
N SER A 604 10.02 -38.69 -13.34
CA SER A 604 10.45 -39.65 -12.31
C SER A 604 9.33 -40.57 -11.80
N THR A 605 8.08 -40.29 -12.22
CA THR A 605 6.90 -41.10 -11.94
C THR A 605 6.47 -42.01 -13.11
N GLU A 606 7.02 -41.78 -14.31
CA GLU A 606 6.96 -42.71 -15.46
C GLU A 606 8.17 -43.65 -15.44
#